data_AF-A0AAQ1GD73-F1
#
_entry.id   AF-A0AAQ1GD73-F1
#
_cell.length_a   1.000
_cell.length_b   1.000
_cell.length_c   1.000
_cell.angle_alpha   90.00
_cell.angle_beta   90.00
_cell.angle_gamma   90.00
#
_symmetry.space_group_name_H-M   'P 1'
#
loop_
_entity.id
_entity.type
_entity.pdbx_description
1 polymer ?
#
loop_
_entity_poly.entity_id
_entity_poly.type
_entity_poly.pdbx_seq_one_letter_code
_entity_poly.pdbx_strand_id
1 'polypeptide(L)'
;MTMTRPPDRDYPEDADGADAYAPPQRFEEAVSSASADPELADSSAVEDDRSKLVYHAGIARAQMDEIDQTRAVLQHQKGLLATMFGIASFFALFFALALAAALGVRIPLGIYVPASAVGVCAALASFSIVVATLVAYSLAQTDILAFRLRGAYAVRKAVLFDLNFQLGIHVEPDDMRYRKQRSRYGE
;
A
#
# COMPACT_ATOMS: atom_id res chain seq x y z
N MET A 1 13.73 39.36 9.21
CA MET A 1 13.10 38.02 9.17
C MET A 1 12.33 37.85 10.45
N THR A 2 11.01 38.03 10.38
CA THR A 2 10.13 38.01 11.55
C THR A 2 9.38 36.69 11.49
N MET A 3 9.68 35.78 12.41
CA MET A 3 9.01 34.48 12.50
C MET A 3 7.65 34.68 13.15
N THR A 4 6.57 34.55 12.38
CA THR A 4 5.20 34.50 12.91
C THR A 4 5.00 33.11 13.50
N ARG A 5 4.98 33.00 14.84
CA ARG A 5 4.56 31.76 15.52
C ARG A 5 3.07 31.49 15.22
N PRO A 6 2.66 30.22 15.06
CA PRO A 6 1.24 29.87 15.04
C PRO A 6 0.57 30.30 16.36
N PRO A 7 -0.72 30.66 16.36
CA PRO A 7 -1.42 31.02 17.58
C PRO A 7 -1.42 29.83 18.56
N ASP A 8 -0.99 30.10 19.79
CA ASP A 8 -1.15 29.17 20.91
C ASP A 8 -2.64 28.84 21.04
N ARG A 9 -2.97 27.56 20.93
CA ARG A 9 -4.29 27.08 21.35
C ARG A 9 -4.27 27.07 22.87
N ASP A 10 -5.12 27.89 23.46
CA ASP A 10 -5.53 27.74 24.86
C ASP A 10 -6.14 26.34 25.02
N TYR A 11 -5.33 25.39 25.47
CA TYR A 11 -5.85 24.15 25.99
C TYR A 11 -6.54 24.50 27.31
N PRO A 12 -7.82 24.18 27.49
CA PRO A 12 -8.46 24.34 28.78
C PRO A 12 -7.75 23.41 29.77
N GLU A 13 -6.90 24.01 30.61
CA GLU A 13 -6.63 23.48 31.94
C GLU A 13 -7.98 23.47 32.69
N ASP A 14 -8.17 22.44 33.50
CA ASP A 14 -9.25 22.31 34.49
C ASP A 14 -10.58 21.74 33.97
N ALA A 15 -10.54 20.46 33.60
CA ALA A 15 -11.67 19.57 33.87
C ALA A 15 -11.14 18.27 34.49
N ASP A 16 -11.49 18.04 35.75
CA ASP A 16 -11.29 16.80 36.52
C ASP A 16 -11.89 15.58 35.79
N GLY A 17 -11.20 15.10 34.76
CA GLY A 17 -11.58 13.94 33.95
C GLY A 17 -11.06 12.61 34.49
N ALA A 18 -10.56 12.58 35.73
CA ALA A 18 -10.03 11.36 36.35
C ALA A 18 -11.13 10.34 36.72
N ASP A 19 -12.39 10.77 36.79
CA ASP A 19 -13.51 9.91 37.21
C ASP A 19 -14.26 9.23 36.04
N ALA A 20 -13.90 9.50 34.79
CA ALA A 20 -14.53 8.88 33.62
C ALA A 20 -14.03 7.45 33.32
N TYR A 21 -13.05 6.94 34.08
CA TYR A 21 -12.48 5.60 33.95
C TYR A 21 -12.71 4.72 35.19
N ALA A 22 -13.76 4.97 35.97
CA ALA A 22 -14.25 3.97 36.90
C ALA A 22 -14.79 2.77 36.09
N PRO A 23 -14.20 1.56 36.19
CA PRO A 23 -14.80 0.39 35.57
C PRO A 23 -16.21 0.22 36.15
N PRO A 24 -17.23 -0.02 35.31
CA PRO A 24 -18.60 -0.12 35.79
C PRO A 24 -18.69 -1.27 36.80
N GLN A 25 -19.02 -0.95 38.06
CA GLN A 25 -19.24 -1.92 39.16
C GLN A 25 -20.23 -3.05 38.79
N ARG A 26 -20.98 -2.91 37.69
CA ARG A 26 -21.85 -3.93 37.10
C ARG A 26 -21.10 -5.13 36.50
N PHE A 27 -19.80 -5.03 36.26
CA PHE A 27 -19.03 -6.15 35.70
C PHE A 27 -18.80 -7.27 36.72
N GLU A 28 -18.61 -6.96 38.00
CA GLU A 28 -18.39 -8.01 39.03
C GLU A 28 -19.66 -8.81 39.33
N GLU A 29 -20.84 -8.17 39.29
CA GLU A 29 -22.13 -8.86 39.44
C GLU A 29 -22.51 -9.70 38.20
N ALA A 30 -22.14 -9.26 36.99
CA ALA A 30 -22.34 -10.03 35.76
C ALA A 30 -21.39 -11.23 35.66
N VAL A 31 -20.16 -11.13 36.19
CA VAL A 31 -19.20 -12.24 36.22
C VAL A 31 -19.53 -13.24 37.33
N SER A 32 -20.08 -12.79 38.47
CA SER A 32 -20.51 -13.66 39.57
C SER A 32 -21.73 -14.52 39.20
N SER A 33 -22.71 -13.96 38.47
CA SER A 33 -23.94 -14.67 38.07
C SER A 33 -23.79 -15.62 36.88
N ALA A 34 -22.70 -15.55 36.11
CA ALA A 34 -22.42 -16.47 35.01
C ALA A 34 -21.72 -17.77 35.44
N SER A 35 -21.46 -17.96 36.74
CA SER A 35 -20.66 -19.08 37.27
C SER A 35 -21.47 -20.28 37.79
N ALA A 36 -22.80 -20.28 37.64
CA ALA A 36 -23.68 -21.23 38.32
C ALA A 36 -24.51 -22.14 37.38
N ASP A 37 -23.91 -22.64 36.29
CA ASP A 37 -24.42 -23.85 35.62
C ASP A 37 -23.27 -24.71 35.05
N PRO A 38 -22.72 -25.64 35.84
CA PRO A 38 -21.62 -26.52 35.43
C PRO A 38 -22.05 -27.68 34.51
N GLU A 39 -23.33 -27.84 34.17
CA GLU A 39 -23.83 -28.97 33.37
C GLU A 39 -23.86 -28.73 31.84
N LEU A 40 -23.42 -27.56 31.36
CA LEU A 40 -23.40 -27.22 29.92
C LEU A 40 -22.00 -27.08 29.30
N ALA A 41 -20.94 -27.36 30.06
CA ALA A 41 -19.57 -27.35 29.54
C ALA A 41 -19.24 -28.69 28.87
N ASP A 42 -19.84 -28.95 27.70
CA ASP A 42 -19.32 -29.94 26.77
C ASP A 42 -17.99 -29.39 26.21
N SER A 43 -16.92 -29.60 26.96
CA SER A 43 -15.59 -29.03 26.71
C SER A 43 -15.04 -29.39 25.33
N SER A 44 -15.52 -30.47 24.72
CA SER A 44 -15.20 -30.82 23.32
C SER A 44 -15.72 -29.79 22.31
N ALA A 45 -16.89 -29.18 22.52
CA ALA A 45 -17.44 -28.20 21.57
C ALA A 45 -16.62 -26.91 21.55
N VAL A 46 -16.19 -26.43 22.73
CA VAL A 46 -15.35 -25.22 22.86
C VAL A 46 -13.93 -25.46 22.33
N GLU A 47 -13.38 -26.66 22.52
CA GLU A 47 -12.05 -27.02 22.03
C GLU A 47 -12.03 -27.22 20.50
N ASP A 48 -13.08 -27.82 19.94
CA ASP A 48 -13.28 -27.94 18.50
C ASP A 48 -13.41 -26.56 17.82
N ASP A 49 -14.21 -25.64 18.38
CA ASP A 49 -14.36 -24.28 17.85
C ASP A 49 -13.04 -23.49 17.90
N ARG A 50 -12.25 -23.64 18.98
CA ARG A 50 -10.94 -23.00 19.10
C ARG A 50 -9.94 -23.55 18.09
N SER A 51 -9.90 -24.87 17.88
CA SER A 51 -9.00 -25.49 16.90
C SER A 51 -9.29 -25.02 15.47
N LYS A 52 -10.58 -24.87 15.13
CA LYS A 52 -11.06 -24.35 13.85
C LYS A 52 -10.66 -22.89 13.64
N LEU A 53 -10.80 -22.04 14.65
CA LEU A 53 -10.38 -20.64 14.59
C LEU A 53 -8.86 -20.51 14.40
N VAL A 54 -8.05 -21.32 15.10
CA VAL A 54 -6.59 -21.36 14.93
C VAL A 54 -6.21 -21.80 13.51
N TYR A 55 -6.90 -22.80 12.96
CA TYR A 55 -6.70 -23.25 11.59
C TYR A 55 -6.98 -22.15 10.56
N HIS A 56 -8.11 -21.44 10.68
CA HIS A 56 -8.45 -20.33 9.79
C HIS A 56 -7.51 -19.12 9.95
N ALA A 57 -7.05 -18.83 11.17
CA ALA A 57 -6.04 -17.80 11.41
C ALA A 57 -4.70 -18.17 10.75
N GLY A 58 -4.30 -19.45 10.80
CA GLY A 58 -3.12 -19.98 10.12
C GLY A 58 -3.20 -19.83 8.59
N ILE A 59 -4.35 -20.19 7.99
CA ILE A 59 -4.59 -20.00 6.55
C ILE A 59 -4.54 -18.51 6.18
N ALA A 60 -5.19 -17.66 6.97
CA ALA A 60 -5.23 -16.23 6.70
C ALA A 60 -3.82 -15.60 6.79
N ARG A 61 -2.94 -16.10 7.67
CA ARG A 61 -1.54 -15.69 7.75
C ARG A 61 -0.72 -16.14 6.54
N ALA A 62 -0.82 -17.41 6.15
CA ALA A 62 -0.14 -17.91 4.94
C ALA A 62 -0.54 -17.11 3.68
N GLN A 63 -1.83 -16.77 3.56
CA GLN A 63 -2.36 -15.94 2.48
C GLN A 63 -1.88 -14.48 2.50
N MET A 64 -1.44 -13.96 3.65
CA MET A 64 -0.81 -12.64 3.72
C MET A 64 0.62 -12.67 3.22
N ASP A 65 1.38 -13.71 3.59
CA ASP A 65 2.77 -13.88 3.14
C ASP A 65 2.85 -13.98 1.61
N GLU A 66 1.89 -14.69 0.98
CA GLU A 66 1.74 -14.73 -0.49
C GLU A 66 1.46 -13.36 -1.12
N ILE A 67 0.66 -12.51 -0.46
CA ILE A 67 0.38 -11.15 -0.94
C ILE A 67 1.65 -10.29 -0.85
N ASP A 68 2.41 -10.41 0.24
CA ASP A 68 3.62 -9.62 0.43
C ASP A 68 4.73 -10.04 -0.55
N GLN A 69 4.84 -11.34 -0.87
CA GLN A 69 5.69 -11.82 -1.97
C GLN A 69 5.23 -11.24 -3.32
N THR A 70 3.93 -11.23 -3.58
CA THR A 70 3.37 -10.66 -4.83
C THR A 70 3.67 -9.17 -4.95
N ARG A 71 3.57 -8.40 -3.86
CA ARG A 71 3.92 -6.97 -3.84
C ARG A 71 5.39 -6.72 -4.17
N ALA A 72 6.29 -7.54 -3.63
CA ALA A 72 7.71 -7.44 -3.93
C ALA A 72 8.00 -7.67 -5.43
N VAL A 73 7.34 -8.68 -6.03
CA VAL A 73 7.46 -8.95 -7.48
C VAL A 73 6.92 -7.78 -8.30
N LEU A 74 5.75 -7.24 -7.94
CA LEU A 74 5.15 -6.11 -8.65
C LEU A 74 6.02 -4.85 -8.54
N GLN A 75 6.67 -4.61 -7.39
CA GLN A 75 7.60 -3.50 -7.23
C GLN A 75 8.83 -3.64 -8.13
N HIS A 76 9.39 -4.85 -8.22
CA HIS A 76 10.51 -5.13 -9.11
C HIS A 76 10.12 -4.97 -10.59
N GLN A 77 8.97 -5.50 -11.01
CA GLN A 77 8.44 -5.34 -12.37
C GLN A 77 8.17 -3.87 -12.72
N LYS A 78 7.61 -3.09 -11.79
CA LYS A 78 7.37 -1.65 -11.99
C LYS A 78 8.67 -0.89 -12.24
N GLY A 79 9.74 -1.22 -11.51
CA GLY A 79 11.06 -0.64 -11.72
C GLY A 79 11.59 -0.88 -13.12
N LEU A 80 11.52 -2.14 -13.60
CA LEU A 80 11.97 -2.52 -14.94
C LEU A 80 11.11 -1.87 -16.05
N LEU A 81 9.79 -1.82 -15.89
CA LEU A 81 8.92 -1.15 -16.85
C LEU A 81 9.17 0.37 -16.87
N ALA A 82 9.43 0.99 -15.73
CA ALA A 82 9.75 2.42 -15.66
C ALA A 82 11.06 2.76 -16.40
N THR A 83 12.10 1.91 -16.29
CA THR A 83 13.34 2.11 -17.04
C THR A 83 13.13 1.92 -18.54
N MET A 84 12.37 0.89 -18.95
CA MET A 84 12.00 0.69 -20.36
C MET A 84 11.21 1.87 -20.93
N PHE A 85 10.28 2.42 -20.16
CA PHE A 85 9.51 3.60 -20.55
C PHE A 85 10.42 4.82 -20.74
N GLY A 86 11.34 5.06 -19.79
CA GLY A 86 12.29 6.16 -19.87
C GLY A 86 13.19 6.06 -21.11
N ILE A 87 13.71 4.87 -21.40
CA ILE A 87 14.54 4.61 -22.57
C ILE A 87 13.74 4.82 -23.87
N ALA A 88 12.54 4.25 -23.98
CA ALA A 88 11.69 4.40 -25.16
C ALA A 88 11.31 5.87 -25.40
N SER A 89 10.96 6.60 -24.34
CA SER A 89 10.62 8.03 -24.40
C SER A 89 11.81 8.89 -24.82
N PHE A 90 13.01 8.56 -24.32
CA PHE A 90 14.25 9.24 -24.70
C PHE A 90 14.55 9.07 -26.20
N PHE A 91 14.45 7.85 -26.73
CA PHE A 91 14.65 7.60 -28.15
C PHE A 91 13.60 8.29 -29.01
N ALA A 92 12.32 8.24 -28.62
CA ALA A 92 11.26 8.95 -29.31
C ALA A 92 11.56 10.46 -29.42
N LEU A 93 11.96 11.08 -28.31
CA LEU A 93 12.35 12.48 -28.26
C LEU A 93 13.57 12.76 -29.15
N PHE A 94 14.63 11.96 -29.03
CA PHE A 94 15.85 12.11 -29.81
C PHE A 94 15.58 12.07 -31.33
N PHE A 95 14.84 11.07 -31.81
CA PHE A 95 14.52 10.94 -33.23
C PHE A 95 13.55 12.03 -33.71
N ALA A 96 12.61 12.46 -32.87
CA ALA A 96 11.73 13.59 -33.18
C ALA A 96 12.51 14.90 -33.32
N LEU A 97 13.46 15.17 -32.42
CA LEU A 97 14.37 16.33 -32.52
C LEU A 97 15.26 16.24 -33.76
N ALA A 98 15.82 15.06 -34.06
CA ALA A 98 16.64 14.87 -35.25
C ALA A 98 15.83 15.12 -36.54
N LEU A 99 14.58 14.67 -36.58
CA LEU A 99 13.66 14.92 -37.69
C LEU A 99 13.30 16.41 -37.79
N ALA A 100 12.97 17.06 -36.67
CA ALA A 100 12.68 18.50 -36.64
C ALA A 100 13.88 19.34 -37.09
N ALA A 101 15.10 18.97 -36.70
CA ALA A 101 16.32 19.64 -37.15
C ALA A 101 16.59 19.41 -38.65
N ALA A 102 16.37 18.19 -39.13
CA ALA A 102 16.52 17.88 -40.56
C ALA A 102 15.54 18.69 -41.42
N LEU A 103 14.27 18.75 -41.02
CA LEU A 103 13.23 19.44 -41.78
C LEU A 103 13.27 20.96 -41.59
N GLY A 104 13.49 21.44 -40.36
CA GLY A 104 13.38 22.85 -39.98
C GLY A 104 14.65 23.66 -40.18
N VAL A 105 15.84 23.03 -40.20
CA VAL A 105 17.12 23.74 -40.36
C VAL A 105 17.79 23.41 -41.69
N ARG A 106 17.90 22.12 -42.04
CA ARG A 106 18.68 21.72 -43.22
C ARG A 106 17.98 22.03 -44.54
N ILE A 107 16.67 21.79 -44.63
CA ILE A 107 15.90 22.09 -45.87
C ILE A 107 15.94 23.59 -46.22
N PRO A 108 15.68 24.53 -45.30
CA PRO A 108 15.76 25.96 -45.60
C PRO A 108 17.17 26.44 -45.98
N LEU A 109 18.22 25.80 -45.46
CA LEU A 109 19.61 26.11 -45.78
C LEU A 109 20.08 25.51 -47.12
N GLY A 110 19.20 24.85 -47.88
CA GLY A 110 19.55 24.18 -49.13
C GLY A 110 20.45 22.94 -48.94
N ILE A 111 20.58 22.45 -47.71
CA ILE A 111 21.35 21.25 -47.41
C ILE A 111 20.49 20.05 -47.79
N TYR A 112 20.96 19.27 -48.77
CA TYR A 112 20.29 18.05 -49.20
C TYR A 112 20.26 17.01 -48.06
N VAL A 113 19.06 16.63 -47.64
CA VAL A 113 18.85 15.51 -46.72
C VAL A 113 18.20 14.38 -47.51
N PRO A 114 18.80 13.18 -47.57
CA PRO A 114 18.20 12.08 -48.32
C PRO A 114 16.87 11.66 -47.70
N ALA A 115 15.85 11.48 -48.52
CA ALA A 115 14.51 11.09 -48.09
C ALA A 115 14.50 9.78 -47.28
N SER A 116 15.44 8.87 -47.57
CA SER A 116 15.64 7.65 -46.81
C SER A 116 16.01 7.91 -45.34
N ALA A 117 16.86 8.90 -45.06
CA ALA A 117 17.23 9.24 -43.68
C ALA A 117 16.05 9.85 -42.90
N VAL A 118 15.26 10.71 -43.55
CA VAL A 118 14.04 11.28 -42.98
C VAL A 118 13.03 10.16 -42.66
N GLY A 119 12.83 9.23 -43.60
CA GLY A 119 11.93 8.09 -43.43
C GLY A 119 12.35 7.16 -42.28
N VAL A 120 13.65 6.83 -42.19
CA VAL A 120 14.17 5.99 -41.09
C VAL A 120 14.00 6.68 -39.73
N CYS A 121 14.32 7.97 -39.60
CA CYS A 121 14.12 8.71 -38.35
C CYS A 121 12.64 8.78 -37.95
N ALA A 122 11.74 9.01 -38.91
CA ALA A 122 10.30 9.04 -38.64
C ALA A 122 9.77 7.66 -38.23
N ALA A 123 10.22 6.58 -38.86
CA ALA A 123 9.86 5.22 -38.51
C ALA A 123 10.35 4.83 -37.11
N LEU A 124 11.61 5.15 -36.77
CA LEU A 124 12.17 4.90 -35.44
C LEU A 124 11.47 5.72 -34.35
N ALA A 125 11.19 7.00 -34.60
CA ALA A 125 10.41 7.83 -33.67
C ALA A 125 9.02 7.23 -33.42
N SER A 126 8.31 6.86 -34.49
CA SER A 126 6.97 6.27 -34.40
C SER A 126 6.99 4.94 -33.64
N PHE A 127 7.95 4.07 -33.93
CA PHE A 127 8.15 2.81 -33.23
C PHE A 127 8.43 3.03 -31.74
N SER A 128 9.34 3.95 -31.39
CA SER A 128 9.64 4.29 -30.00
C SER A 128 8.43 4.83 -29.25
N ILE A 129 7.58 5.65 -29.89
CA ILE A 129 6.32 6.14 -29.30
C ILE A 129 5.38 4.97 -29.00
N VAL A 130 5.18 4.05 -29.95
CA VAL A 130 4.31 2.87 -29.76
C VAL A 130 4.80 2.02 -28.59
N VAL A 131 6.10 1.75 -28.52
CA VAL A 131 6.71 1.01 -27.40
C VAL A 131 6.49 1.75 -26.07
N ALA A 132 6.72 3.06 -26.03
CA ALA A 132 6.49 3.86 -24.83
C ALA A 132 5.03 3.83 -24.38
N THR A 133 4.06 3.92 -25.31
CA THR A 133 2.63 3.82 -25.00
C THR A 133 2.25 2.45 -24.44
N LEU A 134 2.76 1.35 -25.02
CA LEU A 134 2.50 0.00 -24.52
C LEU A 134 3.06 -0.22 -23.11
N VAL A 135 4.27 0.30 -22.83
CA VAL A 135 4.87 0.22 -21.50
C VAL A 135 4.10 1.09 -20.51
N ALA A 136 3.69 2.30 -20.89
CA ALA A 136 2.88 3.18 -20.04
C ALA A 136 1.53 2.53 -19.69
N TYR A 137 0.88 1.88 -20.66
CA TYR A 137 -0.35 1.13 -20.43
C TYR A 137 -0.14 -0.03 -19.44
N SER A 138 0.96 -0.78 -19.59
CA SER A 138 1.33 -1.88 -18.68
C SER A 138 1.63 -1.39 -17.26
N LEU A 139 2.27 -0.22 -17.12
CA LEU A 139 2.49 0.43 -15.82
C LEU A 139 1.16 0.83 -15.16
N ALA A 140 0.23 1.41 -15.93
CA ALA A 140 -1.09 1.78 -15.42
C ALA A 140 -1.89 0.56 -14.93
N GLN A 141 -1.82 -0.57 -15.63
CA GLN A 141 -2.44 -1.82 -15.18
C GLN A 141 -1.82 -2.35 -13.88
N THR A 142 -0.49 -2.29 -13.77
CA THR A 142 0.24 -2.69 -12.55
C THR A 142 -0.20 -1.87 -11.34
N ASP A 143 -0.39 -0.56 -11.50
CA ASP A 143 -0.84 0.31 -10.41
C ASP A 143 -2.27 0.03 -9.96
N ILE A 144 -3.17 -0.28 -10.90
CA ILE A 144 -4.55 -0.70 -10.59
C ILE A 144 -4.53 -2.03 -9.82
N LEU A 145 -3.71 -2.99 -10.24
CA LEU A 145 -3.57 -4.28 -9.56
C LEU A 145 -3.01 -4.12 -8.14
N ALA A 146 -1.97 -3.29 -7.98
CA ALA A 146 -1.39 -2.99 -6.69
C ALA A 146 -2.41 -2.33 -5.74
N PHE A 147 -3.26 -1.44 -6.24
CA PHE A 147 -4.35 -0.84 -5.44
C PHE A 147 -5.36 -1.89 -4.96
N ARG A 148 -5.79 -2.79 -5.86
CA ARG A 148 -6.71 -3.90 -5.50
C ARG A 148 -6.10 -4.82 -4.44
N LEU A 149 -4.82 -5.14 -4.56
CA LEU A 149 -4.09 -5.96 -3.58
C LEU A 149 -3.93 -5.26 -2.22
N ARG A 150 -3.77 -3.93 -2.18
CA ARG A 150 -3.79 -3.16 -0.91
C ARG A 150 -5.15 -3.27 -0.21
N GLY A 151 -6.24 -3.15 -0.97
CA GLY A 151 -7.60 -3.32 -0.45
C GLY A 151 -7.83 -4.72 0.13
N ALA A 152 -7.52 -5.77 -0.63
CA ALA A 152 -7.70 -7.16 -0.18
C ALA A 152 -6.89 -7.48 1.08
N TYR A 153 -5.65 -7.00 1.16
CA TYR A 153 -4.80 -7.17 2.33
C TYR A 153 -5.36 -6.45 3.57
N ALA A 154 -5.86 -5.22 3.43
CA ALA A 154 -6.46 -4.48 4.54
C ALA A 154 -7.67 -5.21 5.11
N VAL A 155 -8.52 -5.77 4.24
CA VAL A 155 -9.67 -6.59 4.64
C VAL A 155 -9.20 -7.85 5.38
N ARG A 156 -8.24 -8.60 4.84
CA ARG A 156 -7.69 -9.80 5.51
C ARG A 156 -7.07 -9.47 6.87
N LYS A 157 -6.42 -8.31 7.00
CA LYS A 157 -5.82 -7.85 8.27
C LYS A 157 -6.89 -7.52 9.31
N ALA A 158 -7.98 -6.89 8.89
CA ALA A 158 -9.12 -6.63 9.76
C ALA A 158 -9.79 -7.93 10.24
N VAL A 159 -9.96 -8.91 9.36
CA VAL A 159 -10.50 -10.24 9.73
C VAL A 159 -9.58 -10.96 10.72
N LEU A 160 -8.27 -10.96 10.49
CA LEU A 160 -7.31 -11.54 11.44
C LEU A 160 -7.33 -10.85 12.79
N PHE A 161 -7.49 -9.52 12.82
CA PHE A 161 -7.63 -8.77 14.05
C PHE A 161 -8.89 -9.18 14.81
N ASP A 162 -10.02 -9.27 14.12
CA ASP A 162 -11.30 -9.71 14.69
C ASP A 162 -11.22 -11.15 15.24
N LEU A 163 -10.62 -12.08 14.49
CA LEU A 163 -10.41 -13.47 14.92
C LEU A 163 -9.51 -13.55 16.17
N ASN A 164 -8.41 -12.79 16.21
CA ASN A 164 -7.53 -12.78 17.40
C ASN A 164 -8.24 -12.18 18.63
N PHE A 165 -9.07 -11.15 18.42
CA PHE A 165 -9.88 -10.55 19.48
C PHE A 165 -10.88 -11.56 20.06
N GLN A 166 -11.61 -12.29 19.21
CA GLN A 166 -12.52 -13.36 19.64
C GLN A 166 -11.80 -14.52 20.35
N LEU A 167 -10.58 -14.84 19.93
CA LEU A 167 -9.75 -15.88 20.56
C LEU A 167 -9.16 -15.46 21.93
N GLY A 168 -9.34 -14.21 22.36
CA GLY A 168 -8.74 -13.68 23.60
C GLY A 168 -7.22 -13.62 23.56
N ILE A 169 -6.61 -13.84 22.39
CA ILE A 169 -5.17 -13.72 22.20
C ILE A 169 -4.90 -12.24 21.99
N HIS A 170 -4.40 -11.57 23.02
CA HIS A 170 -3.91 -10.20 22.94
C HIS A 170 -2.63 -10.16 22.08
N VAL A 171 -2.79 -10.27 20.76
CA VAL A 171 -1.73 -9.98 19.81
C VAL A 171 -1.68 -8.46 19.69
N GLU A 172 -0.79 -7.83 20.46
CA GLU A 172 -0.51 -6.40 20.33
C GLU A 172 -0.09 -6.17 18.86
N PRO A 173 -0.85 -5.41 18.05
CA PRO A 173 -0.53 -5.24 16.64
C PRO A 173 0.84 -4.57 16.54
N ASP A 174 1.77 -5.17 15.78
CA ASP A 174 3.14 -4.67 15.63
C ASP A 174 3.21 -3.21 15.15
N ASP A 175 2.14 -2.73 14.48
CA ASP A 175 1.97 -1.32 14.10
C ASP A 175 1.93 -0.38 15.33
N MET A 176 1.41 -0.83 16.48
CA MET A 176 1.42 -0.07 17.74
C MET A 176 2.78 -0.09 18.43
N ARG A 177 3.59 -1.15 18.24
CA ARG A 177 4.99 -1.16 18.72
C ARG A 177 5.83 -0.12 18.00
N TYR A 178 5.70 0.00 16.68
CA TYR A 178 6.40 1.03 15.91
C TYR A 178 5.98 2.46 16.31
N ARG A 179 4.69 2.66 16.65
CA ARG A 179 4.19 3.97 17.13
C ARG A 179 4.65 4.29 18.55
N LYS A 180 4.70 3.30 19.47
CA LYS A 180 5.25 3.46 20.82
C LYS A 180 6.78 3.64 20.82
N GLN A 181 7.51 3.05 19.87
CA GLN A 181 8.97 3.18 19.78
C GLN A 181 9.41 4.56 19.23
N ARG A 182 8.69 5.13 18.26
CA ARG A 182 8.95 6.51 17.81
C ARG A 182 8.67 7.55 18.89
N SER A 183 7.69 7.30 19.76
CA SER A 183 7.43 8.16 20.93
C SER A 183 8.49 8.04 22.03
N ARG A 184 9.33 6.99 22.05
CA ARG A 184 10.37 6.78 23.08
C ARG A 184 11.77 7.25 22.67
N TYR A 185 12.02 7.59 21.40
CA TYR A 185 13.36 7.95 20.90
C TYR A 185 13.46 9.36 20.30
N GLY A 186 12.48 10.24 20.53
CA GLY A 186 12.61 11.68 20.27
C GLY A 186 11.43 12.28 19.52
N GLU A 187 10.52 12.89 20.28
CA GLU A 187 10.18 14.30 20.07
C GLU A 187 11.25 15.17 20.75
#